data_AF-A0AA37GQ02-F1
#
_entry.id   AF-A0AA37GQ02-F1
#
_cell.length_a   1.000
_cell.length_b   1.000
_cell.length_c   1.000
_cell.angle_alpha   90.00
_cell.angle_beta   90.00
_cell.angle_gamma   90.00
#
_symmetry.space_group_name_H-M   'P 1'
#
loop_
_entity.id
_entity.type
_entity.pdbx_description
1 polymer ?
#
loop_
_entity_poly.entity_id
_entity_poly.type
_entity_poly.pdbx_seq_one_letter_code
_entity_poly.pdbx_strand_id
1 'polypeptide(L)'
;MGSSQEEASVDYIGLVTAATTLKDAGEIVAQGLIQKLAKSLSVPPGSLDVTKPACVLGVDSLIAVEIWYWFAKNFLIEAPALVSIKNQSLTDLRVDAARKAVEGQKTTS
;
A
#
# COMPACT_ATOMS: atom_id res chain seq x y z
N MET A 1 19.31 -24.43 -5.46
CA MET A 1 18.22 -24.62 -4.48
C MET A 1 17.35 -23.37 -4.46
N GLY A 2 16.02 -23.54 -4.50
CA GLY A 2 15.01 -22.48 -4.33
C GLY A 2 14.77 -21.61 -5.58
N SER A 3 14.15 -22.14 -6.62
CA SER A 3 12.71 -21.95 -6.89
C SER A 3 12.30 -20.47 -6.92
N SER A 4 12.07 -20.00 -8.14
CA SER A 4 11.31 -18.83 -8.55
C SER A 4 10.50 -18.20 -7.41
N GLN A 5 10.87 -16.99 -7.00
CA GLN A 5 9.92 -16.14 -6.30
C GLN A 5 8.88 -15.74 -7.33
N GLU A 6 7.85 -16.57 -7.44
CA GLU A 6 6.58 -16.21 -8.01
C GLU A 6 6.19 -14.89 -7.35
N GLU A 7 6.33 -13.82 -8.10
CA GLU A 7 5.91 -12.49 -7.74
C GLU A 7 4.40 -12.57 -7.78
N ALA A 8 3.83 -13.12 -6.69
CA ALA A 8 2.41 -13.33 -6.52
C ALA A 8 1.74 -12.02 -6.88
N SER A 9 1.17 -11.98 -8.08
CA SER A 9 0.44 -10.85 -8.62
C SER A 9 -0.88 -10.87 -7.87
N VAL A 10 -0.83 -10.47 -6.61
CA VAL A 10 -2.01 -10.31 -5.78
C VAL A 10 -2.88 -9.32 -6.54
N ASP A 11 -4.06 -9.78 -6.95
CA ASP A 11 -4.99 -8.97 -7.71
C ASP A 11 -5.65 -7.96 -6.77
N TYR A 12 -4.89 -6.91 -6.44
CA TYR A 12 -5.32 -5.87 -5.53
C TYR A 12 -6.54 -5.12 -6.03
N ILE A 13 -6.68 -4.98 -7.36
CA ILE A 13 -7.87 -4.44 -8.00
C ILE A 13 -9.07 -5.30 -7.63
N GLY A 14 -9.08 -6.60 -7.94
CA GLY A 14 -10.20 -7.49 -7.66
C GLY A 14 -10.51 -7.60 -6.17
N LEU A 15 -9.50 -7.56 -5.29
CA LEU A 15 -9.72 -7.50 -3.84
C LEU A 15 -10.42 -6.20 -3.43
N VAL A 16 -9.98 -5.06 -3.94
CA VAL A 16 -10.60 -3.75 -3.67
C VAL A 16 -11.97 -3.62 -4.33
N THR A 17 -12.22 -4.25 -5.47
CA THR A 17 -13.55 -4.30 -6.09
C THR A 17 -14.50 -5.24 -5.33
N ALA A 18 -13.97 -6.33 -4.76
CA ALA A 18 -14.71 -7.23 -3.88
C ALA A 18 -14.98 -6.62 -2.50
N ALA A 19 -14.18 -5.65 -2.07
CA ALA A 19 -14.37 -4.94 -0.83
C ALA A 19 -15.70 -4.18 -0.83
N THR A 20 -16.61 -4.60 0.04
CA THR A 20 -17.95 -4.00 0.15
C THR A 20 -17.95 -2.68 0.91
N THR A 21 -16.86 -2.39 1.63
CA THR A 21 -16.73 -1.18 2.44
C THR A 21 -15.35 -0.54 2.28
N LEU A 22 -15.30 0.78 2.48
CA LEU A 22 -14.06 1.55 2.55
C LEU A 22 -13.06 0.92 3.52
N LYS A 23 -13.53 0.44 4.67
CA LYS A 23 -12.66 -0.17 5.67
C LYS A 23 -11.95 -1.42 5.13
N ASP A 24 -12.70 -2.28 4.43
CA ASP A 24 -12.17 -3.53 3.85
C ASP A 24 -11.15 -3.24 2.74
N ALA A 25 -11.48 -2.32 1.83
CA ALA A 25 -10.56 -1.85 0.79
C ALA A 25 -9.26 -1.29 1.40
N GLY A 26 -9.39 -0.53 2.49
CA GLY A 26 -8.24 -0.04 3.25
C GLY A 26 -7.39 -1.17 3.82
N GLU A 27 -8.01 -2.15 4.48
CA GLU A 27 -7.29 -3.30 5.05
C GLU A 27 -6.43 -4.00 4.00
N ILE A 28 -7.02 -4.28 2.82
CA ILE A 28 -6.32 -4.90 1.68
C ILE A 28 -5.13 -4.05 1.26
N VAL A 29 -5.35 -2.74 1.08
CA VAL A 29 -4.32 -1.81 0.64
C VAL A 29 -3.17 -1.71 1.65
N ALA A 30 -3.47 -1.55 2.94
CA ALA A 30 -2.44 -1.45 3.96
C ALA A 30 -1.70 -2.77 4.16
N GLN A 31 -2.39 -3.92 4.11
CA GLN A 31 -1.68 -5.20 4.19
C GLN A 31 -0.70 -5.35 3.03
N GLY A 32 -1.12 -5.01 1.81
CA GLY A 32 -0.24 -4.97 0.64
C GLY A 32 0.95 -4.02 0.84
N LEU A 33 0.69 -2.83 1.40
CA LEU A 33 1.74 -1.84 1.68
C LEU A 33 2.73 -2.31 2.75
N ILE A 34 2.25 -2.91 3.84
CA ILE A 34 3.09 -3.47 4.93
C ILE A 34 3.96 -4.59 4.38
N GLN A 35 3.38 -5.51 3.61
CA GLN A 35 4.12 -6.59 2.95
C GLN A 35 5.20 -6.04 2.01
N LYS A 36 4.84 -5.06 1.17
CA LYS A 36 5.77 -4.42 0.24
C LYS A 36 6.88 -3.69 0.97
N LEU A 37 6.54 -2.92 2.01
CA LEU A 37 7.46 -2.18 2.85
C LEU A 37 8.43 -3.10 3.59
N ALA A 38 7.91 -4.18 4.20
CA ALA A 38 8.67 -5.21 4.88
C ALA A 38 9.70 -5.84 3.93
N LYS A 39 9.27 -6.16 2.71
CA LYS A 39 10.12 -6.71 1.65
C LYS A 39 11.20 -5.70 1.23
N SER A 40 10.85 -4.44 1.01
CA SER A 40 11.81 -3.40 0.59
C SER A 40 12.82 -3.05 1.70
N LEU A 41 12.41 -3.09 2.97
CA LEU A 41 13.28 -2.88 4.13
C LEU A 41 14.04 -4.15 4.57
N SER A 42 13.75 -5.31 3.95
CA SER A 42 14.31 -6.62 4.35
C SER A 42 14.04 -6.96 5.83
N VAL A 43 12.87 -6.56 6.35
CA VAL A 43 12.43 -6.83 7.72
C VAL A 43 11.12 -7.62 7.71
N PRO A 44 10.82 -8.40 8.76
CA PRO A 44 9.51 -9.07 8.84
C PRO A 44 8.38 -8.04 9.02
N PRO A 45 7.21 -8.26 8.41
CA PRO A 45 6.08 -7.32 8.50
C PRO A 45 5.58 -7.12 9.93
N GLY A 46 5.77 -8.11 10.81
CA GLY A 46 5.46 -7.99 12.25
C GLY A 46 6.42 -7.10 13.04
N SER A 47 7.60 -6.77 12.50
CA SER A 47 8.51 -5.80 13.11
C SER A 47 8.23 -4.37 12.66
N LEU A 48 7.37 -4.16 11.66
CA LEU A 48 6.99 -2.82 11.23
C LEU A 48 5.99 -2.22 12.21
N ASP A 49 6.39 -1.11 12.82
CA ASP A 49 5.55 -0.37 13.74
C ASP A 49 4.59 0.53 12.94
N VAL A 50 3.43 -0.03 12.57
CA VAL A 50 2.40 0.63 11.73
C VAL A 50 1.82 1.90 12.36
N THR A 51 2.09 2.12 13.66
CA THR A 51 1.72 3.34 14.37
C THR A 51 2.63 4.51 14.01
N LYS A 52 3.84 4.24 13.53
CA LYS A 52 4.84 5.25 13.17
C LYS A 52 4.76 5.63 11.69
N PRO A 53 5.17 6.86 11.34
CA PRO A 53 5.29 7.28 9.94
C PRO A 53 6.36 6.46 9.23
N ALA A 54 6.19 6.21 7.92
CA ALA A 54 7.15 5.44 7.15
C ALA A 54 8.56 6.08 7.15
N CYS A 55 8.64 7.41 7.16
CA CYS A 55 9.91 8.14 7.29
C CYS A 55 10.67 7.75 8.57
N VAL A 56 9.96 7.48 9.67
CA VAL A 56 10.55 7.05 10.95
C VAL A 56 10.96 5.58 10.94
N LEU A 57 10.35 4.76 10.07
CA LEU A 57 10.69 3.35 9.86
C LEU A 57 11.94 3.15 8.99
N GLY A 58 12.60 4.23 8.55
CA GLY A 58 13.76 4.16 7.65
C GLY A 58 13.37 4.10 6.17
N VAL A 59 12.16 4.54 5.82
CA VAL A 59 11.77 4.66 4.40
C VAL A 59 12.44 5.86 3.76
N ASP A 60 13.48 5.57 2.99
CA ASP A 60 14.13 6.54 2.12
C ASP A 60 13.25 6.95 0.93
N SER A 61 13.61 8.05 0.29
CA SER A 61 12.89 8.55 -0.89
C SER A 61 12.81 7.53 -2.02
N LEU A 62 13.81 6.65 -2.19
CA LEU A 62 13.79 5.60 -3.21
C LEU A 62 12.75 4.51 -2.89
N ILE A 63 12.71 4.04 -1.64
CA ILE A 63 11.74 3.03 -1.18
C ILE A 63 10.32 3.60 -1.28
N ALA A 64 10.14 4.87 -0.89
CA ALA A 64 8.85 5.55 -1.02
C ALA A 64 8.38 5.60 -2.49
N VAL A 65 9.28 5.92 -3.42
CA VAL A 65 8.98 5.94 -4.87
C VAL A 65 8.64 4.55 -5.38
N GLU A 66 9.38 3.51 -4.98
CA GLU A 66 9.10 2.14 -5.38
C GLU A 66 7.71 1.68 -4.91
N ILE A 67 7.38 1.96 -3.64
CA ILE A 67 6.06 1.65 -3.07
C ILE A 67 4.97 2.42 -3.81
N TRP A 68 5.18 3.70 -4.11
CA TRP A 68 4.22 4.51 -4.86
C TRP A 68 4.01 3.98 -6.29
N TYR A 69 5.08 3.61 -6.98
CA TYR A 69 5.00 3.06 -8.34
C TYR A 69 4.22 1.74 -8.35
N TRP A 70 4.50 0.88 -7.38
CA TRP A 70 3.76 -0.36 -7.18
C TRP A 70 2.29 -0.06 -6.87
N PHE A 71 2.01 0.92 -6.01
CA PHE A 71 0.66 1.29 -5.64
C PHE A 71 -0.15 1.86 -6.82
N ALA A 72 0.43 2.77 -7.58
CA ALA A 72 -0.18 3.32 -8.80
C ALA A 72 -0.48 2.21 -9.82
N LYS A 73 0.44 1.23 -9.99
CA LYS A 73 0.25 0.10 -10.89
C LYS A 73 -0.86 -0.87 -10.42
N ASN A 74 -0.98 -1.09 -9.12
CA ASN A 74 -1.88 -2.09 -8.54
C ASN A 74 -3.25 -1.55 -8.13
N PHE A 75 -3.39 -0.24 -7.94
CA PHE A 75 -4.63 0.40 -7.46
C PHE A 75 -5.12 1.54 -8.37
N LEU A 76 -4.38 1.90 -9.43
CA LEU A 76 -4.75 2.95 -10.40
C LEU A 76 -5.07 4.31 -9.74
N ILE A 77 -4.39 4.66 -8.64
CA ILE A 77 -4.66 5.89 -7.89
C ILE A 77 -3.73 7.02 -8.35
N GLU A 78 -4.31 8.13 -8.83
CA GLU A 78 -3.58 9.30 -9.38
C GLU A 78 -3.10 10.35 -8.34
N ALA A 79 -3.16 10.05 -7.03
CA ALA A 79 -2.81 11.02 -5.99
C ALA A 79 -1.29 11.07 -5.68
N PRO A 80 -0.76 12.17 -5.08
CA PRO A 80 0.61 12.24 -4.56
C PRO A 80 0.76 11.40 -3.27
N ALA A 81 0.43 10.11 -3.35
CA ALA A 81 0.51 9.16 -2.25
C ALA A 81 1.94 9.03 -1.69
N LEU A 82 2.97 9.45 -2.42
CA LEU A 82 4.35 9.52 -1.92
C LEU A 82 4.47 10.39 -0.65
N VAL A 83 3.79 11.55 -0.61
CA VAL A 83 3.85 12.45 0.56
C VAL A 83 3.06 11.87 1.73
N SER A 84 1.92 11.25 1.43
CA SER A 84 1.07 10.57 2.41
C SER A 84 1.79 9.37 3.04
N ILE A 85 2.48 8.54 2.25
CA ILE A 85 3.26 7.40 2.74
C ILE A 85 4.33 7.86 3.72
N LYS A 86 5.05 8.95 3.42
CA LYS A 86 6.16 9.42 4.26
C LYS A 86 5.72 10.13 5.54
N ASN A 87 4.68 10.95 5.47
CA ASN A 87 4.27 11.82 6.58
C ASN A 87 3.15 11.27 7.45
N GLN A 88 2.41 10.26 7.00
CA GLN A 88 1.29 9.70 7.76
C GLN A 88 1.66 8.32 8.31
N SER A 89 1.07 7.97 9.45
CA SER A 89 1.17 6.61 9.97
C SER A 89 0.48 5.64 9.02
N LEU A 90 0.98 4.41 8.94
CA LEU A 90 0.40 3.34 8.13
C LEU A 90 -1.10 3.14 8.41
N THR A 91 -1.53 3.31 9.66
CA THR A 91 -2.94 3.27 10.07
C THR A 91 -3.79 4.36 9.44
N ASP A 92 -3.24 5.57 9.32
CA ASP A 92 -3.95 6.74 8.78
C ASP A 92 -3.96 6.68 7.24
N LEU A 93 -2.82 6.32 6.66
CA LEU A 93 -2.67 6.02 5.24
C LEU A 93 -3.66 4.96 4.78
N ARG A 94 -3.98 3.98 5.61
CA ARG A 94 -4.97 2.94 5.31
C ARG A 94 -6.36 3.51 5.02
N VAL A 95 -6.77 4.48 5.83
CA VAL A 95 -8.09 5.14 5.71
C VAL A 95 -8.09 6.07 4.50
N ASP A 96 -7.01 6.81 4.28
CA ASP A 96 -6.88 7.72 3.13
C ASP A 96 -6.81 6.94 1.80
N ALA A 97 -6.02 5.88 1.76
CA ALA A 97 -5.88 5.01 0.60
C ALA A 97 -7.18 4.29 0.25
N ALA A 98 -7.91 3.77 1.26
CA ALA A 98 -9.25 3.22 1.08
C ALA A 98 -10.18 4.23 0.39
N ARG A 99 -10.20 5.44 0.94
CA ARG A 99 -11.05 6.52 0.44
C ARG A 99 -10.73 6.82 -1.02
N LYS A 100 -9.44 6.99 -1.34
CA LYS A 100 -8.98 7.24 -2.71
C LYS A 100 -9.24 6.07 -3.65
N ALA A 101 -9.08 4.83 -3.18
CA ALA A 101 -9.34 3.64 -3.99
C ALA A 101 -10.83 3.50 -4.35
N VAL A 102 -11.72 3.89 -3.44
CA VAL A 102 -13.17 3.92 -3.72
C VAL A 102 -13.57 5.14 -4.54
N GLU A 103 -13.00 6.32 -4.27
CA GLU A 103 -13.26 7.54 -5.05
C GLU A 103 -12.79 7.40 -6.50
N GLY A 104 -11.60 6.83 -6.74
CA GLY A 104 -11.07 6.59 -8.08
C GLY A 104 -11.86 5.55 -8.89
N GLN A 105 -12.56 4.62 -8.23
CA GLN A 105 -13.48 3.70 -8.90
C GLN A 105 -14.83 4.34 -9.25
N LYS A 106 -15.28 5.37 -8.52
CA LYS A 106 -16.55 6.07 -8.79
C LYS A 106 -16.47 7.07 -9.95
N THR A 107 -15.27 7.48 -10.37
CA THR A 107 -15.09 8.47 -11.44
C THR A 107 -15.06 7.87 -12.86
N THR A 108 -15.14 6.54 -13.00
CA THR A 108 -15.50 5.89 -14.27
C THR A 108 -17.00 5.60 -14.25
N SER A 109 -17.82 6.62 -14.47
CA SER A 109 -19.24 6.50 -14.84
C SER A 109 -19.62 7.65 -15.74
#